data_AF-A0A2Z5J6E8-F1
#
_entry.id   AF-A0A2Z5J6E8-F1
#
_cell.length_a   1.000
_cell.length_b   1.000
_cell.length_c   1.000
_cell.angle_alpha   90.00
_cell.angle_beta   90.00
_cell.angle_gamma   90.00
#
_symmetry.space_group_name_H-M   'P 1'
#
loop_
_entity.id
_entity.type
_entity.pdbx_description
1 polymer ?
#
loop_
_entity_poly.entity_id
_entity_poly.type
_entity_poly.pdbx_seq_one_letter_code
_entity_poly.pdbx_strand_id
1 'polypeptide(L)'
;MRHRRIEAVIPEKEDQAANRKKTGRRSGRPVSHDAELYRDRNTVERRINKIKVWRGLATRYDKTLESYLAGLHPRDAIISLRSLRPPT
;
A
#
# COMPACT_ATOMS: atom_id res chain seq x y z
N MET A 1 14.42 6.53 -8.99
CA MET A 1 14.40 5.91 -7.65
C MET A 1 15.80 5.83 -7.04
N ARG A 2 16.72 5.02 -7.60
CA ARG A 2 18.06 4.78 -7.01
C ARG A 2 18.96 6.01 -6.93
N HIS A 3 18.96 6.88 -7.95
CA HIS A 3 19.68 8.16 -7.91
C HIS A 3 19.09 9.15 -6.89
N ARG A 4 17.81 8.98 -6.52
CA ARG A 4 17.11 9.82 -5.54
C ARG A 4 17.18 9.25 -4.10
N ARG A 5 17.95 8.18 -3.87
CA ARG A 5 18.10 7.48 -2.58
C ARG A 5 16.78 7.06 -1.92
N ILE A 6 15.75 6.79 -2.72
CA ILE A 6 14.47 6.26 -2.22
C ILE A 6 14.62 4.74 -2.09
N GLU A 7 14.49 4.23 -0.86
CA GLU A 7 14.50 2.80 -0.56
C GLU A 7 13.16 2.16 -0.96
N ALA A 8 13.24 0.93 -1.49
CA ALA A 8 12.05 0.19 -1.85
C ALA A 8 11.50 -0.51 -0.60
N VAL A 9 10.20 -0.36 -0.34
CA VAL A 9 9.53 -1.13 0.73
C VAL A 9 9.11 -2.52 0.24
N ILE A 10 8.93 -2.68 -1.07
CA ILE A 10 8.46 -3.93 -1.67
C ILE A 10 9.65 -4.80 -2.05
N PRO A 11 9.66 -6.10 -1.68
CA PRO A 11 10.71 -7.03 -2.08
C PRO A 11 10.78 -7.20 -3.59
N GLU A 12 11.97 -7.53 -4.09
CA GLU A 12 12.15 -8.03 -5.45
C GLU A 12 11.39 -9.36 -5.59
N LYS A 13 10.56 -9.49 -6.63
CA LYS A 13 9.91 -10.76 -6.92
C LYS A 13 10.94 -11.81 -7.34
N GLU A 14 10.67 -13.08 -7.04
CA GLU A 14 11.59 -14.19 -7.32
C GLU A 14 11.93 -14.35 -8.81
N ASP A 15 10.95 -14.16 -9.70
CA ASP A 15 11.13 -14.19 -11.15
C ASP A 15 12.08 -13.09 -11.63
N GLN A 16 11.96 -11.89 -11.06
CA GLN A 16 12.83 -10.75 -11.36
C GLN A 16 14.25 -11.01 -10.85
N ALA A 17 14.39 -11.54 -9.63
CA ALA A 17 15.68 -11.92 -9.08
C ALA A 17 16.36 -13.03 -9.91
N ALA A 18 15.60 -14.01 -10.41
CA ALA A 18 16.10 -15.09 -11.27
C ALA A 18 16.54 -14.56 -12.65
N ASN A 19 15.73 -13.71 -13.28
CA ASN A 19 16.08 -13.06 -14.55
C ASN A 19 17.31 -12.16 -14.40
N ARG A 20 17.42 -11.43 -13.28
CA ARG A 20 18.62 -10.63 -12.94
C ARG A 20 19.86 -11.51 -12.86
N LYS A 21 19.79 -12.62 -12.12
CA LYS A 21 20.89 -13.61 -12.03
C LYS A 21 21.27 -14.14 -13.42
N LYS A 22 20.30 -14.43 -14.29
CA LYS A 22 20.52 -14.91 -15.67
C LYS A 22 21.23 -13.87 -16.55
N THR A 23 20.90 -12.59 -16.42
CA THR A 23 21.51 -11.49 -17.20
C THR A 23 22.91 -11.09 -16.71
N GLY A 24 23.33 -11.55 -15.52
CA GLY A 24 24.71 -11.40 -15.03
C GLY A 24 25.09 -9.93 -14.75
N ARG A 25 26.32 -9.53 -15.08
CA ARG A 25 26.85 -8.17 -14.79
C ARG A 25 26.02 -7.02 -15.36
N ARG A 26 25.26 -7.24 -16.44
CA ARG A 26 24.41 -6.20 -17.05
C ARG A 26 23.12 -5.91 -16.26
N SER A 27 22.79 -6.76 -15.28
CA SER A 27 21.49 -6.78 -14.60
C SER A 27 21.35 -5.79 -13.44
N GLY A 28 22.43 -5.09 -13.06
CA GLY A 28 22.40 -4.10 -11.99
C GLY A 28 22.30 -4.67 -10.57
N ARG A 29 22.18 -3.77 -9.58
CA ARG A 29 22.21 -4.09 -8.15
C ARG A 29 20.87 -4.70 -7.67
N PRO A 30 20.86 -5.71 -6.78
CA PRO A 30 19.64 -6.18 -6.11
C PRO A 30 18.85 -5.04 -5.46
N VAL A 31 17.54 -5.22 -5.29
CA VAL A 31 16.70 -4.30 -4.52
C VAL A 31 16.85 -4.64 -3.04
N SER A 32 17.33 -3.69 -2.23
CA SER A 32 17.15 -3.80 -0.77
C SER A 32 15.71 -3.42 -0.43
N HIS A 33 15.13 -4.15 0.51
CA HIS A 33 13.85 -3.80 1.09
C HIS A 33 13.89 -3.97 2.60
N ASP A 34 13.15 -3.12 3.28
CA ASP A 34 12.93 -3.21 4.71
C ASP A 34 11.79 -4.20 4.99
N ALA A 35 12.13 -5.32 5.63
CA ALA A 35 11.18 -6.39 5.93
C ALA A 35 10.17 -6.01 7.03
N GLU A 36 10.54 -5.11 7.94
CA GLU A 36 9.64 -4.63 8.99
C GLU A 36 8.61 -3.67 8.38
N LEU A 37 9.06 -2.69 7.60
CA LEU A 37 8.14 -1.79 6.88
C LEU A 37 7.26 -2.55 5.87
N TYR A 38 7.79 -3.60 5.23
CA TYR A 38 6.99 -4.45 4.35
C TYR A 38 5.86 -5.19 5.11
N ARG A 39 6.10 -5.61 6.36
CA ARG A 39 5.08 -6.28 7.18
C ARG A 39 3.91 -5.34 7.48
N ASP A 40 4.20 -4.10 7.82
CA ASP A 40 3.19 -3.10 8.20
C ASP A 40 2.31 -2.68 7.02
N ARG A 41 2.79 -2.86 5.78
CA ARG A 41 2.03 -2.59 4.56
C ARG A 41 0.68 -3.31 4.53
N ASN A 42 0.61 -4.57 4.97
CA ASN A 42 -0.65 -5.34 4.96
C ASN A 42 -1.72 -4.65 5.83
N THR A 43 -1.34 -4.06 6.95
CA THR A 43 -2.26 -3.34 7.84
C THR A 43 -2.86 -2.13 7.11
N VAL A 44 -2.03 -1.36 6.42
CA VAL A 44 -2.45 -0.21 5.62
C VAL A 44 -3.36 -0.64 4.47
N GLU A 45 -2.97 -1.68 3.70
CA GLU A 45 -3.74 -2.18 2.57
C GLU A 45 -5.11 -2.73 2.99
N ARG A 46 -5.17 -3.51 4.08
CA ARG A 46 -6.44 -4.00 4.62
C ARG A 46 -7.34 -2.85 5.06
N ARG A 47 -6.77 -1.78 5.63
CA ARG A 47 -7.55 -0.59 6.00
C ARG A 47 -8.09 0.13 4.77
N ILE A 48 -7.25 0.38 3.76
CA ILE A 48 -7.67 0.98 2.48
C ILE A 48 -8.75 0.13 1.81
N ASN A 49 -8.61 -1.20 1.80
CA ASN A 49 -9.62 -2.09 1.24
C ASN A 49 -10.96 -1.99 1.96
N LYS A 50 -10.98 -1.87 3.30
CA LYS A 50 -12.23 -1.64 4.07
C LYS A 50 -12.90 -0.31 3.72
N ILE A 51 -12.13 0.74 3.43
CA ILE A 51 -12.64 2.03 2.97
C ILE A 51 -13.27 1.86 1.58
N LYS A 52 -12.55 1.21 0.66
CA LYS A 52 -12.95 0.98 -0.73
C LYS A 52 -14.13 0.02 -0.92
N VAL A 53 -14.60 -0.66 0.13
CA VAL A 53 -15.91 -1.33 0.08
C VAL A 53 -17.02 -0.34 -0.32
N TRP A 54 -16.86 0.94 0.05
CA TRP A 54 -17.80 1.98 -0.34
C TRP A 54 -17.46 2.50 -1.74
N ARG A 55 -18.36 2.23 -2.70
CA ARG A 55 -18.09 2.40 -4.14
C ARG A 55 -17.74 3.85 -4.53
N GLY A 56 -18.37 4.84 -3.89
CA GLY A 56 -18.06 6.26 -4.14
C GLY A 56 -16.59 6.61 -3.87
N LEU A 57 -16.03 6.12 -2.76
CA LEU A 57 -14.61 6.33 -2.43
C LEU A 57 -13.66 5.48 -3.29
N ALA A 58 -14.11 4.30 -3.73
CA ALA A 58 -13.31 3.43 -4.58
C ALA A 58 -13.12 3.99 -5.99
N THR A 59 -14.16 4.60 -6.55
CA THR A 59 -14.14 5.15 -7.90
C THR A 59 -13.69 6.61 -7.96
N ARG A 60 -13.78 7.35 -6.84
CA ARG A 60 -13.40 8.77 -6.73
C ARG A 60 -14.11 9.65 -7.77
N TYR A 61 -15.44 9.61 -7.79
CA TYR A 61 -16.24 10.47 -8.67
C TYR A 61 -16.42 11.90 -8.13
N ASP A 62 -16.03 12.15 -6.89
CA ASP A 62 -16.08 13.46 -6.27
C ASP A 62 -15.23 14.48 -7.04
N LYS A 63 -15.84 15.62 -7.40
CA LYS A 63 -15.18 16.65 -8.22
C LYS A 63 -14.22 17.53 -7.42
N THR A 64 -14.44 17.65 -6.11
CA THR A 64 -13.61 18.46 -5.23
C THR A 64 -13.07 17.62 -4.08
N LEU A 65 -11.99 18.12 -3.47
CA LEU A 65 -11.38 17.47 -2.33
C LEU A 65 -12.34 17.42 -1.14
N GLU A 66 -13.10 18.48 -0.92
CA GLU A 66 -14.06 18.59 0.18
C GLU A 66 -15.15 17.53 0.07
N SER A 67 -15.72 17.32 -1.12
CA SER A 67 -16.72 16.26 -1.36
C SER A 67 -16.14 14.87 -1.10
N TYR A 68 -14.91 14.61 -1.56
CA TYR A 68 -14.24 13.34 -1.30
C TYR A 68 -13.98 13.11 0.20
N LEU A 69 -13.48 14.12 0.90
CA LEU A 69 -13.19 14.07 2.34
C LEU A 69 -14.46 13.90 3.17
N ALA A 70 -15.57 14.51 2.75
CA ALA A 70 -16.88 14.34 3.38
C ALA A 70 -17.36 12.88 3.35
N GLY A 71 -16.95 12.09 2.35
CA GLY A 71 -17.18 10.64 2.32
C GLY A 71 -16.12 9.83 3.08
N LEU A 72 -14.85 10.23 2.98
CA LEU A 72 -13.71 9.48 3.52
C LEU A 72 -13.69 9.51 5.06
N HIS A 73 -13.77 10.70 5.65
CA HIS A 73 -13.68 10.88 7.10
C HIS A 73 -14.72 10.09 7.92
N PRO A 74 -16.03 10.16 7.62
CA PRO A 74 -16.99 9.36 8.37
C PRO A 74 -16.79 7.86 8.15
N ARG A 75 -16.39 7.43 6.95
CA ARG A 75 -16.09 6.01 6.69
C ARG A 75 -14.91 5.52 7.53
N ASP A 76 -13.86 6.32 7.61
CA ASP A 76 -12.68 6.04 8.44
C ASP A 76 -13.01 6.01 9.93
N ALA A 77 -13.85 6.94 10.40
CA ALA A 77 -14.31 6.97 11.78
C ALA A 77 -15.08 5.69 12.15
N ILE A 78 -15.99 5.23 11.29
CA ILE A 78 -16.74 3.97 11.50
C ILE A 78 -15.81 2.76 11.56
N ILE A 79 -14.83 2.67 10.65
CA ILE A 79 -13.86 1.57 10.64
C ILE A 79 -13.02 1.58 11.93
N SER A 80 -12.59 2.76 12.37
CA SER A 80 -11.81 2.93 13.61
C SER A 80 -12.62 2.52 14.83
N LEU A 81 -13.86 3.01 14.96
CA LEU A 81 -14.74 2.67 16.07
C LEU A 81 -15.00 1.16 16.15
N ARG A 82 -15.19 0.50 15.01
CA ARG A 82 -15.36 -0.96 14.95
C ARG A 82 -14.11 -1.71 15.38
N SER A 83 -12.90 -1.20 15.08
CA SER A 83 -11.66 -1.85 15.51
C SER A 83 -11.41 -1.77 17.02
N LEU A 84 -12.10 -0.87 17.73
CA LEU A 84 -12.01 -0.76 19.18
C LEU A 84 -12.97 -1.71 19.92
N ARG A 85 -13.90 -2.35 19.21
CA ARG A 85 -14.83 -3.29 19.82
C ARG A 85 -14.17 -4.68 19.94
N PRO A 86 -14.19 -5.32 21.11
CA PRO A 86 -13.66 -6.68 21.24
C PRO A 86 -14.45 -7.67 20.37
N PRO A 87 -13.80 -8.72 19.84
CA PRO A 87 -14.50 -9.79 19.16
C PRO A 87 -15.44 -10.49 20.17
N THR A 88 -16.72 -10.59 19.81
CA THR A 88 -17.72 -11.38 20.52
C THR A 88 -17.49 -12.86 20.33
#